data_AF-D4J999-F1
#
_entry.id   AF-D4J999-F1
#
_cell.length_a   1.000
_cell.length_b   1.000
_cell.length_c   1.000
_cell.angle_alpha   90.00
_cell.angle_beta   90.00
_cell.angle_gamma   90.00
#
_symmetry.space_group_name_H-M   'P 1'
#
loop_
_entity.id
_entity.type
_entity.pdbx_description
1 polymer ?
#
loop_
_entity_poly.entity_id
_entity_poly.type
_entity_poly.pdbx_seq_one_letter_code
_entity_poly.pdbx_strand_id
1 'polypeptide(L)'
;MKFAAIKAQMGIWKYYVTTLTFEDISNCVSPIPKEISNSDSYTNLLQRSITDNVENIKEYILKQPERFFNSIVLAIYNGNPKWYELDINVEEYSTYSVGVFEITPGEEIIFPVYGQHRVEGIKKAIIENPDLANEKVPVILIGHQNTSEGKQRTRRLFSTLNRRSF
;
A
#
# COMPACT_ATOMS: atom_id res chain seq x y z
N MET A 1 -5.37 14.54 2.43
CA MET A 1 -5.06 13.62 3.56
C MET A 1 -3.61 13.80 3.96
N LYS A 2 -3.33 13.86 5.27
CA LYS A 2 -1.96 14.01 5.81
C LYS A 2 -1.69 12.90 6.82
N PHE A 3 -0.49 12.31 6.78
CA PHE A 3 -0.09 11.26 7.71
C PHE A 3 1.41 11.30 7.98
N ALA A 4 1.82 10.93 9.18
CA ALA A 4 3.22 10.82 9.54
C ALA A 4 3.84 9.59 8.86
N ALA A 5 5.07 9.71 8.37
CA ALA A 5 5.79 8.59 7.79
C ALA A 5 7.29 8.68 8.07
N ILE A 6 7.97 7.57 7.85
CA ILE A 6 9.43 7.45 7.90
C ILE A 6 9.93 7.19 6.48
N LYS A 7 10.67 8.14 5.94
CA LYS A 7 11.35 8.09 4.66
C LYS A 7 12.61 7.23 4.77
N ALA A 8 12.76 6.28 3.87
CA ALA A 8 13.91 5.41 3.78
C ALA A 8 14.25 5.09 2.31
N GLN A 9 15.39 4.42 2.10
CA GLN A 9 15.84 4.02 0.79
C GLN A 9 16.41 2.60 0.81
N MET A 10 16.05 1.79 -0.18
CA MET A 10 16.62 0.47 -0.43
C MET A 10 16.92 0.31 -1.91
N GLY A 11 18.21 0.16 -2.25
CA GLY A 11 18.67 0.27 -3.63
C GLY A 11 18.25 1.61 -4.23
N ILE A 12 17.53 1.56 -5.35
CA ILE A 12 17.00 2.76 -6.04
C ILE A 12 15.62 3.21 -5.53
N TRP A 13 14.97 2.42 -4.68
CA TRP A 13 13.63 2.73 -4.19
C TRP A 13 13.72 3.65 -2.98
N LYS A 14 13.24 4.88 -3.15
CA LYS A 14 12.85 5.74 -2.02
C LYS A 14 11.43 5.37 -1.62
N TYR A 15 11.21 5.12 -0.34
CA TYR A 15 9.93 4.66 0.17
C TYR A 15 9.61 5.32 1.51
N TYR A 16 8.34 5.27 1.89
CA TYR A 16 7.82 5.85 3.12
C TYR A 16 7.06 4.78 3.90
N VAL A 17 7.46 4.54 5.14
CA VAL A 17 6.77 3.61 6.05
C VAL A 17 5.79 4.40 6.89
N THR A 18 4.53 3.97 6.93
CA THR A 18 3.45 4.63 7.68
C THR A 18 2.39 3.62 8.10
N THR A 19 1.31 4.10 8.69
CA THR A 19 0.07 3.34 8.91
C THR A 19 -1.09 4.12 8.32
N LEU A 20 -1.98 3.45 7.59
CA LEU A 20 -3.23 4.03 7.10
C LEU A 20 -4.42 3.37 7.79
N THR A 21 -5.51 4.11 7.99
CA THR A 21 -6.74 3.51 8.50
C THR A 21 -7.36 2.59 7.46
N PHE A 22 -8.22 1.68 7.90
CA PHE A 22 -8.99 0.84 6.99
C PHE A 22 -9.88 1.70 6.08
N GLU A 23 -10.44 2.80 6.60
CA GLU A 23 -11.17 3.78 5.79
C GLU A 23 -10.28 4.45 4.72
N ASP A 24 -9.06 4.87 5.07
CA ASP A 24 -8.10 5.44 4.12
C ASP A 24 -7.81 4.45 2.98
N ILE A 25 -7.60 3.17 3.32
CA ILE A 25 -7.38 2.09 2.34
C ILE A 25 -8.59 1.92 1.44
N SER A 26 -9.80 1.91 2.01
CA SER A 26 -11.03 1.73 1.26
C SER A 26 -11.29 2.86 0.28
N ASN A 27 -11.03 4.09 0.70
CA ASN A 27 -11.35 5.29 -0.07
C ASN A 27 -10.27 5.68 -1.08
N CYS A 28 -8.99 5.46 -0.77
CA CYS A 28 -7.88 5.98 -1.58
C CYS A 28 -7.25 4.93 -2.50
N VAL A 29 -7.36 3.63 -2.20
CA VAL A 29 -6.62 2.59 -2.94
C VAL A 29 -7.46 2.00 -4.07
N SER A 30 -7.07 2.30 -5.31
CA SER A 30 -7.68 1.74 -6.51
C SER A 30 -7.22 0.29 -6.77
N PRO A 31 -7.97 -0.46 -7.60
CA PRO A 31 -7.47 -1.71 -8.16
C PRO A 31 -6.13 -1.52 -8.89
N ILE A 32 -5.35 -2.59 -8.99
CA ILE A 32 -4.09 -2.57 -9.74
C ILE A 32 -4.34 -2.29 -11.23
N PRO A 33 -3.60 -1.35 -11.86
CA PRO A 33 -3.73 -1.09 -13.29
C PRO A 33 -3.34 -2.30 -14.13
N LYS A 34 -4.10 -2.56 -15.22
CA LYS A 34 -3.84 -3.68 -16.15
C LYS A 34 -2.42 -3.64 -16.72
N GLU A 35 -1.89 -2.46 -16.99
CA GLU A 35 -0.54 -2.26 -17.53
C GLU A 35 0.57 -2.79 -16.60
N ILE A 36 0.33 -2.79 -15.29
CA ILE A 36 1.24 -3.34 -14.28
C ILE A 36 1.01 -4.86 -14.13
N SER A 37 -0.24 -5.31 -14.16
CA SER A 37 -0.60 -6.71 -13.94
C SER A 37 -0.44 -7.63 -15.16
N ASN A 38 -0.38 -7.11 -16.40
CA ASN A 38 -0.48 -7.87 -17.65
C ASN A 38 0.69 -8.84 -17.91
N SER A 39 0.64 -10.02 -17.31
CA SER A 39 1.11 -11.25 -17.94
C SER A 39 -0.08 -12.18 -18.09
N ASP A 40 -0.58 -12.37 -19.31
CA ASP A 40 -1.85 -13.05 -19.61
C ASP A 40 -1.97 -14.48 -19.04
N SER A 41 -0.87 -15.13 -18.64
CA SER A 41 -0.90 -16.41 -17.93
C SER A 41 -0.94 -16.31 -16.40
N TYR A 42 -0.32 -15.28 -15.81
CA TYR A 42 -0.21 -15.11 -14.35
C TYR A 42 -1.42 -14.36 -13.78
N THR A 43 -2.04 -13.48 -14.56
CA THR A 43 -3.24 -12.72 -14.17
C THR A 43 -4.42 -13.64 -13.86
N ASN A 44 -4.60 -14.72 -14.61
CA ASN A 44 -5.69 -15.69 -14.39
C ASN A 44 -5.48 -16.57 -13.15
N LEU A 45 -4.24 -16.95 -12.84
CA LEU A 45 -3.91 -17.73 -11.64
C LEU A 45 -3.89 -16.88 -10.37
N LEU A 46 -3.38 -15.64 -10.45
CA LEU A 46 -3.53 -14.66 -9.39
C LEU A 46 -5.00 -14.30 -9.17
N GLN A 47 -5.80 -14.05 -10.21
CA GLN A 47 -7.21 -13.70 -10.05
C GLN A 47 -8.07 -14.82 -9.44
N ARG A 48 -7.76 -16.09 -9.74
CA ARG A 48 -8.44 -17.23 -9.09
C ARG A 48 -8.00 -17.46 -7.65
N SER A 49 -6.71 -17.28 -7.32
CA SER A 49 -6.29 -17.25 -5.91
C SER A 49 -6.73 -15.98 -5.18
N ILE A 50 -7.09 -14.93 -5.93
CA ILE A 50 -7.66 -13.68 -5.39
C ILE A 50 -9.02 -13.88 -4.76
N THR A 51 -9.94 -14.62 -5.38
CA THR A 51 -11.30 -14.76 -4.84
C THR A 51 -11.37 -15.53 -3.53
N ASP A 52 -10.66 -16.65 -3.40
CA ASP A 52 -10.73 -17.50 -2.20
C ASP A 52 -9.99 -16.87 -1.02
N ASN A 53 -8.87 -16.18 -1.28
CA ASN A 53 -8.07 -15.58 -0.22
C ASN A 53 -8.68 -14.28 0.33
N VAL A 54 -9.42 -13.53 -0.49
CA VAL A 54 -10.09 -12.29 -0.03
C VAL A 54 -11.17 -12.60 1.01
N GLU A 55 -11.96 -13.65 0.82
CA GLU A 55 -12.99 -14.02 1.80
C GLU A 55 -12.36 -14.50 3.11
N ASN A 56 -11.30 -15.32 3.04
CA ASN A 56 -10.55 -15.74 4.23
C ASN A 56 -9.95 -14.55 4.99
N ILE A 57 -9.41 -13.55 4.28
CA ILE A 57 -8.88 -12.33 4.91
C ILE A 57 -10.01 -11.51 5.54
N LYS A 58 -11.15 -11.36 4.86
CA LYS A 58 -12.31 -10.66 5.41
C LYS A 58 -12.78 -11.33 6.70
N GLU A 59 -12.95 -12.65 6.69
CA GLU A 59 -13.33 -13.44 7.86
C GLU A 59 -12.30 -13.35 8.99
N TYR A 60 -11.00 -13.36 8.66
CA TYR A 60 -9.93 -13.13 9.63
C TYR A 60 -10.05 -11.75 10.29
N ILE A 61 -10.26 -10.69 9.50
CA ILE A 61 -10.46 -9.33 10.01
C ILE A 61 -11.69 -9.25 10.92
N LEU A 62 -12.80 -9.90 10.55
CA LEU A 62 -14.03 -9.82 11.34
C LEU A 62 -13.96 -10.64 12.63
N LYS A 63 -13.36 -11.84 12.58
CA LYS A 63 -13.51 -12.84 13.65
C LYS A 63 -12.30 -13.02 14.56
N GLN A 64 -11.08 -12.64 14.14
CA GLN A 64 -9.88 -12.81 14.95
C GLN A 64 -9.55 -11.53 15.74
N PRO A 65 -9.68 -11.50 17.08
CA PRO A 65 -9.38 -10.31 17.88
C PRO A 65 -7.89 -9.94 17.85
N GLU A 66 -7.01 -10.92 17.66
CA GLU A 66 -5.55 -10.75 17.56
C GLU A 66 -5.07 -10.49 16.13
N ARG A 67 -5.97 -10.04 15.26
CA ARG A 67 -5.67 -9.80 13.84
C ARG A 67 -4.52 -8.82 13.65
N PHE A 68 -3.60 -9.19 12.79
CA PHE A 68 -2.47 -8.35 12.42
C PHE A 68 -1.99 -8.71 11.01
N PHE A 69 -1.59 -7.69 10.23
CA PHE A 69 -0.98 -7.88 8.92
C PHE A 69 0.44 -7.34 8.91
N ASN A 70 1.31 -7.97 8.10
CA ASN A 70 2.51 -7.28 7.63
C ASN A 70 2.13 -6.07 6.74
N SER A 71 3.11 -5.34 6.23
CA SER A 71 2.83 -4.14 5.43
C SER A 71 2.14 -4.42 4.09
N ILE A 72 1.27 -3.51 3.67
CA ILE A 72 0.80 -3.40 2.28
C ILE A 72 1.78 -2.50 1.52
N VAL A 73 2.21 -2.91 0.33
CA VAL A 73 3.09 -2.08 -0.52
C VAL A 73 2.23 -1.37 -1.54
N LEU A 74 2.17 -0.05 -1.45
CA LEU A 74 1.36 0.81 -2.31
C LEU A 74 2.26 1.66 -3.22
N ALA A 75 1.94 1.69 -4.50
CA ALA A 75 2.53 2.62 -5.45
C ALA A 75 1.63 3.86 -5.56
N ILE A 76 2.25 5.05 -5.58
CA ILE A 76 1.58 6.33 -5.77
C ILE A 76 2.17 7.08 -6.97
N TYR A 77 1.30 7.63 -7.83
CA TYR A 77 1.70 8.50 -8.94
C TYR A 77 0.59 9.47 -9.34
N ASN A 78 0.90 10.37 -10.27
CA ASN A 78 0.11 11.56 -10.58
C ASN A 78 -0.04 12.46 -9.35
N GLY A 79 -0.95 13.44 -9.43
CA GLY A 79 -1.15 14.46 -8.41
C GLY A 79 0.13 15.25 -8.09
N ASN A 80 0.17 15.78 -6.87
CA ASN A 80 1.32 16.52 -6.36
C ASN A 80 1.56 16.16 -4.89
N PRO A 81 1.94 14.90 -4.60
CA PRO A 81 2.17 14.45 -3.24
C PRO A 81 3.32 15.25 -2.63
N LYS A 82 3.12 15.75 -1.40
CA LYS A 82 4.08 16.61 -0.71
C LYS A 82 4.70 15.88 0.47
N TRP A 83 6.00 16.06 0.61
CA TRP A 83 6.76 15.61 1.78
C TRP A 83 7.19 16.83 2.58
N TYR A 84 6.73 16.89 3.84
CA TYR A 84 7.16 17.87 4.82
C TYR A 84 8.11 17.17 5.79
N GLU A 85 9.40 17.39 5.60
CA GLU A 85 10.43 16.83 6.47
C GLU A 85 10.37 17.46 7.86
N LEU A 86 10.51 16.64 8.89
CA LEU A 86 10.63 17.08 10.28
C LEU A 86 12.07 16.87 10.75
N ASP A 87 12.65 17.93 11.32
CA ASP A 87 13.94 17.85 11.97
C ASP A 87 13.76 17.34 13.40
N ILE A 88 14.14 16.08 13.63
CA ILE A 88 14.05 15.44 14.95
C ILE A 88 15.43 15.42 15.58
N ASN A 89 15.56 16.10 16.72
CA ASN A 89 16.75 16.09 17.56
C ASN A 89 16.36 15.67 18.98
N VAL A 90 16.93 14.56 19.45
CA VAL A 90 16.74 14.00 20.80
C VAL A 90 18.11 13.64 21.36
N GLU A 91 18.64 14.47 22.26
CA GLU A 91 19.99 14.31 22.81
C GLU A 91 21.05 14.15 21.70
N GLU A 92 21.77 13.02 21.66
CA GLU A 92 22.78 12.71 20.64
C GLU A 92 22.20 12.14 19.34
N TYR A 93 20.89 11.87 19.30
CA TYR A 93 20.20 11.32 18.13
C TYR A 93 19.56 12.43 17.30
N SER A 94 19.94 12.53 16.03
CA SER A 94 19.28 13.39 15.05
C SER A 94 18.86 12.61 13.80
N THR A 95 17.70 12.97 13.24
CA THR A 95 17.21 12.38 11.99
C THR A 95 16.33 13.32 11.20
N TYR A 96 16.47 13.25 9.87
CA TYR A 96 15.61 13.90 8.88
C TYR A 96 14.71 12.90 8.15
N SER A 97 14.67 11.65 8.63
CA SER A 97 13.89 10.59 7.99
C SER A 97 12.41 10.66 8.32
N VAL A 98 12.00 11.40 9.35
CA VAL A 98 10.59 11.48 9.76
C VAL A 98 9.96 12.72 9.15
N GLY A 99 8.69 12.61 8.79
CA GLY A 99 7.97 13.73 8.19
C GLY A 99 6.48 13.48 8.05
N VAL A 100 5.78 14.48 7.52
CA VAL A 100 4.37 14.39 7.15
C VAL A 100 4.28 14.26 5.64
N PHE A 101 3.59 13.22 5.19
CA PHE A 101 3.24 13.03 3.79
C PHE A 101 1.82 13.56 3.56
N GLU A 102 1.62 14.36 2.53
CA GLU A 102 0.33 14.89 2.11
C GLU A 102 -0.01 14.38 0.72
N ILE A 103 -1.22 13.84 0.59
CA ILE A 103 -1.84 13.46 -0.68
C ILE A 103 -3.19 14.17 -0.80
N THR A 104 -3.68 14.31 -2.02
CA THR A 104 -5.03 14.80 -2.33
C THR A 104 -5.86 13.63 -2.88
N PRO A 105 -6.66 12.95 -2.04
CA PRO A 105 -7.48 11.82 -2.48
C PRO A 105 -8.29 12.17 -3.74
N GLY A 106 -8.15 11.35 -4.78
CA GLY A 106 -8.77 11.56 -6.09
C GLY A 106 -7.88 12.23 -7.14
N GLU A 107 -6.79 12.90 -6.76
CA GLU A 107 -5.78 13.41 -7.71
C GLU A 107 -4.65 12.41 -7.92
N GLU A 108 -4.11 11.84 -6.84
CA GLU A 108 -3.15 10.75 -6.93
C GLU A 108 -3.84 9.41 -7.20
N ILE A 109 -3.19 8.60 -8.02
CA ILE A 109 -3.56 7.20 -8.22
C ILE A 109 -2.70 6.35 -7.30
N ILE A 110 -3.35 5.63 -6.39
CA ILE A 110 -2.71 4.74 -5.43
C ILE A 110 -3.19 3.32 -5.68
N PHE A 111 -2.27 2.38 -5.88
CA PHE A 111 -2.63 0.98 -6.14
C PHE A 111 -1.68 0.00 -5.43
N PRO A 112 -2.14 -1.21 -5.09
CA PRO A 112 -1.31 -2.19 -4.42
C PRO A 112 -0.32 -2.85 -5.38
N VAL A 113 0.96 -2.79 -5.04
CA VAL A 113 2.02 -3.59 -5.66
C VAL A 113 2.16 -4.94 -4.93
N TYR A 114 1.82 -4.97 -3.65
CA TYR A 114 1.72 -6.20 -2.86
C TYR A 114 0.68 -6.04 -1.77
N GLY A 115 -0.11 -7.08 -1.51
CA GLY A 115 -1.20 -7.04 -0.53
C GLY A 115 -2.56 -6.71 -1.12
N GLN A 116 -2.76 -6.89 -2.43
CA GLN A 116 -4.04 -6.70 -3.12
C GLN A 116 -5.22 -7.43 -2.45
N HIS A 117 -5.02 -8.65 -1.96
CA HIS A 117 -6.06 -9.40 -1.25
C HIS A 117 -6.43 -8.75 0.10
N ARG A 118 -5.44 -8.13 0.76
CA ARG A 118 -5.65 -7.45 2.04
C ARG A 118 -6.40 -6.15 1.84
N VAL A 119 -6.09 -5.40 0.79
CA VAL A 119 -6.88 -4.23 0.40
C VAL A 119 -8.35 -4.60 0.16
N GLU A 120 -8.60 -5.64 -0.66
CA GLU A 120 -9.98 -6.05 -0.96
C GLU A 120 -10.69 -6.70 0.24
N GLY A 121 -9.97 -7.44 1.08
CA GLY A 121 -10.49 -7.98 2.33
C GLY A 121 -10.88 -6.89 3.33
N ILE A 122 -10.04 -5.86 3.48
CA ILE A 122 -10.34 -4.67 4.30
C ILE A 122 -11.59 -3.97 3.78
N LYS A 123 -11.68 -3.69 2.48
CA LYS A 123 -12.86 -3.05 1.87
C LYS A 123 -14.14 -3.81 2.16
N LYS A 124 -14.14 -5.14 2.00
CA LYS A 124 -15.31 -5.98 2.33
C LYS A 124 -15.62 -5.99 3.83
N ALA A 125 -14.61 -6.07 4.68
CA ALA A 125 -14.80 -6.15 6.13
C ALA A 125 -15.42 -4.86 6.69
N ILE A 126 -15.03 -3.68 6.20
CA ILE A 126 -15.62 -2.39 6.63
C ILE A 126 -17.10 -2.30 6.23
N ILE A 127 -17.47 -2.82 5.05
CA ILE A 127 -18.87 -2.84 4.61
C ILE A 127 -19.74 -3.65 5.59
N GLU A 128 -19.20 -4.78 6.09
CA GLU A 128 -19.90 -5.66 7.03
C GLU A 128 -19.86 -5.15 8.48
N ASN A 129 -18.73 -4.55 8.89
CA ASN A 129 -18.55 -3.94 10.20
C ASN A 129 -17.84 -2.57 10.08
N PRO A 130 -18.61 -1.47 9.99
CA PRO A 130 -18.07 -0.12 9.89
C PRO A 130 -17.20 0.33 11.07
N ASP A 131 -17.33 -0.29 12.25
CA ASP A 131 -16.54 0.07 13.43
C ASP A 131 -15.03 -0.20 13.23
N LEU A 132 -14.68 -1.03 12.24
CA LEU A 132 -13.30 -1.31 11.85
C LEU A 132 -12.61 -0.14 11.13
N ALA A 133 -13.35 0.91 10.74
CA ALA A 133 -12.84 2.03 9.93
C ALA A 133 -11.55 2.66 10.48
N ASN A 134 -11.44 2.75 11.82
CA ASN A 134 -10.30 3.37 12.52
C ASN A 134 -9.13 2.41 12.79
N GLU A 135 -9.29 1.11 12.57
CA GLU A 135 -8.16 0.17 12.65
C GLU A 135 -7.11 0.55 11.61
N LYS A 136 -5.82 0.36 11.94
CA LYS A 136 -4.70 0.78 11.10
C LYS A 136 -3.90 -0.40 10.62
N VAL A 137 -3.47 -0.34 9.36
CA VAL A 137 -2.56 -1.32 8.75
C VAL A 137 -1.21 -0.66 8.42
N PRO A 138 -0.08 -1.36 8.63
CA PRO A 138 1.22 -0.86 8.17
C PRO A 138 1.25 -0.76 6.63
N VAL A 139 1.83 0.33 6.12
CA VAL A 139 1.91 0.62 4.69
C VAL A 139 3.33 1.06 4.33
N ILE A 140 3.83 0.55 3.21
CA ILE A 140 5.04 1.04 2.53
C ILE A 140 4.59 1.72 1.24
N LEU A 141 4.79 3.03 1.15
CA LEU A 141 4.52 3.83 -0.03
C LEU A 141 5.77 3.98 -0.89
N ILE A 142 5.65 3.69 -2.19
CA ILE A 142 6.72 3.91 -3.17
C ILE A 142 6.26 4.86 -4.28
N GLY A 143 7.18 5.70 -4.75
CA GLY A 143 6.92 6.54 -5.92
C GLY A 143 6.87 5.72 -7.20
N HIS A 144 5.77 5.82 -7.94
CA HIS A 144 5.63 5.27 -9.28
C HIS A 144 5.80 6.38 -10.33
N GLN A 145 6.53 6.05 -11.40
CA GLN A 145 6.70 6.94 -12.54
C GLN A 145 5.87 6.41 -13.71
N ASN A 146 4.97 7.24 -14.24
CA ASN A 146 4.09 6.90 -15.36
C ASN A 146 4.82 6.94 -16.73
N THR A 147 6.12 6.63 -16.75
CA THR A 147 6.96 6.46 -17.95
C THR A 147 7.07 4.99 -18.30
N SER A 148 7.44 4.64 -19.53
CA SER A 148 7.63 3.24 -19.95
C SER A 148 8.62 2.50 -19.04
N GLU A 149 9.72 3.15 -18.66
CA GLU A 149 10.72 2.58 -17.74
C GLU A 149 10.16 2.42 -16.31
N GLY A 150 9.43 3.42 -15.80
CA GLY A 150 8.82 3.38 -14.47
C GLY A 150 7.76 2.30 -14.33
N LYS A 151 6.94 2.11 -15.37
CA LYS A 151 5.99 0.99 -15.48
C LYS A 151 6.69 -0.35 -15.47
N GLN A 152 7.72 -0.54 -16.31
CA GLN A 152 8.49 -1.77 -16.33
C GLN A 152 9.17 -2.07 -14.97
N ARG A 153 9.69 -1.03 -14.32
CA ARG A 153 10.32 -1.13 -12.99
C ARG A 153 9.31 -1.56 -11.92
N THR A 154 8.14 -0.94 -11.89
CA THR A 154 7.06 -1.28 -10.93
C THR A 154 6.51 -2.68 -11.20
N ARG A 155 6.38 -3.08 -12.45
CA ARG A 155 5.97 -4.43 -12.84
C ARG A 155 6.98 -5.51 -12.41
N ARG A 156 8.28 -5.23 -12.52
CA ARG A 156 9.32 -6.13 -11.99
C ARG A 156 9.22 -6.27 -10.46
N LEU A 157 8.97 -5.17 -9.76
CA LEU A 157 8.76 -5.19 -8.31
C LEU A 157 7.51 -5.99 -7.94
N PHE A 158 6.37 -5.72 -8.58
CA PHE A 158 5.13 -6.48 -8.44
C PHE A 158 5.37 -7.98 -8.62
N SER A 159 6.03 -8.37 -9.71
CA SER A 159 6.33 -9.77 -10.01
C SER A 159 7.25 -10.40 -8.97
N THR A 160 8.21 -9.64 -8.44
CA THR A 160 9.16 -10.13 -7.44
C THR A 160 8.48 -10.38 -6.10
N LEU A 161 7.74 -9.40 -5.58
CA LEU A 161 7.07 -9.49 -4.29
C LEU A 161 5.96 -10.57 -4.28
N ASN A 162 5.28 -10.79 -5.40
CA ASN A 162 4.21 -11.80 -5.48
C ASN A 162 4.73 -13.21 -5.83
N ARG A 163 6.00 -13.37 -6.23
CA ARG A 163 6.62 -14.69 -6.49
C ARG A 163 7.53 -15.17 -5.37
N ARG A 164 8.19 -14.23 -4.67
CA ARG A 164 9.13 -14.53 -3.61
C ARG A 164 8.55 -13.97 -2.32
N SER A 165 7.96 -14.86 -1.52
CA SER A 165 7.73 -14.59 -0.10
C SER A 165 9.09 -14.66 0.58
N PHE A 166 9.69 -13.52 0.89
CA PHE A 166 10.82 -13.45 1.81
C PHE A 166 10.30 -13.47 3.24
#